data_AF-A0A0Q1AN61-F1
#
_entry.id   AF-A0A0Q1AN61-F1
#
_cell.length_a   1.000
_cell.length_b   1.000
_cell.length_c   1.000
_cell.angle_alpha   90.00
_cell.angle_beta   90.00
_cell.angle_gamma   90.00
#
_symmetry.space_group_name_H-M   'P 1'
#
loop_
_entity.id
_entity.type
_entity.pdbx_description
1 polymer ?
#
loop_
_entity_poly.entity_id
_entity_poly.type
_entity_poly.pdbx_seq_one_letter_code
_entity_poly.pdbx_strand_id
1 'polypeptide(L)' 'MDKGVILVYSTHDAFQLEKHFQQKQIPVKMVPPPRHLSSDCGFCLEFNWEDEQKINMEIDILNLEIQGVHKL' A
#
# COMPACT_ATOMS: atom_id res chain seq x y z
N MET A 1 -11.65 -13.73 -2.58
CA MET A 1 -11.37 -12.35 -2.15
C MET A 1 -10.00 -12.02 -2.64
N ASP A 2 -9.93 -11.12 -3.62
CA ASP A 2 -8.66 -10.76 -4.26
C ASP A 2 -7.90 -9.77 -3.36
N LYS A 3 -6.58 -9.89 -3.35
CA LYS A 3 -5.71 -9.01 -2.57
C LYS A 3 -4.98 -8.05 -3.50
N GLY A 4 -4.61 -6.91 -2.96
CA GLY A 4 -3.73 -5.95 -3.63
C GLY A 4 -2.56 -5.62 -2.72
N VAL A 5 -1.45 -5.18 -3.32
CA VAL A 5 -0.30 -4.64 -2.61
C VAL A 5 0.08 -3.28 -3.16
N ILE A 6 0.50 -2.39 -2.26
CA ILE A 6 1.03 -1.06 -2.56
C ILE A 6 2.54 -1.13 -2.34
N LEU A 7 3.30 -0.99 -3.41
CA LEU A 7 4.75 -0.90 -3.37
C LEU A 7 5.15 0.56 -3.15
N VAL A 8 6.11 0.79 -2.26
CA VAL A 8 6.57 2.13 -1.88
C VAL A 8 8.09 2.20 -1.96
N TYR A 9 8.64 3.39 -2.19
CA TYR A 9 10.08 3.58 -2.36
C TYR A 9 10.87 3.49 -1.07
N SER A 10 10.26 3.83 0.08
CA SER A 10 10.93 3.80 1.38
C SER A 10 10.06 3.24 2.50
N THR A 11 10.69 2.75 3.56
CA THR A 11 9.99 2.25 4.75
C THR A 11 9.25 3.38 5.47
N HIS A 12 9.77 4.61 5.38
CA HIS A 12 9.09 5.80 5.91
C HIS A 12 7.72 5.99 5.25
N ASP A 13 7.68 5.88 3.92
CA ASP A 13 6.44 6.00 3.14
C ASP A 13 5.46 4.88 3.49
N ALA A 14 5.97 3.65 3.71
CA ALA A 14 5.14 2.53 4.17
C ALA A 14 4.44 2.85 5.51
N PHE A 15 5.18 3.37 6.49
CA PHE A 15 4.62 3.73 7.80
C PHE A 15 3.68 4.93 7.72
N GLN A 16 4.01 5.95 6.92
CA GLN A 16 3.16 7.11 6.73
C GLN A 16 1.82 6.70 6.13
N LEU A 17 1.85 5.88 5.08
CA LEU A 17 0.67 5.39 4.38
C LEU A 17 -0.15 4.46 5.29
N GLU A 18 0.50 3.55 6.03
CA GLU A 18 -0.17 2.68 7.00
C GLU A 18 -0.92 3.50 8.06
N LYS A 19 -0.26 4.51 8.65
CA LYS A 19 -0.88 5.37 9.66
C LYS A 19 -2.06 6.14 9.07
N HIS A 20 -1.93 6.67 7.86
CA HIS A 20 -2.99 7.38 7.15
C HIS A 20 -4.22 6.49 6.95
N PHE A 21 -4.02 5.26 6.48
CA PHE A 21 -5.10 4.30 6.29
C PHE A 21 -5.73 3.85 7.62
N GLN A 22 -4.93 3.62 8.66
CA GLN A 22 -5.44 3.31 10.00
C GLN A 22 -6.33 4.43 10.54
N GLN A 23 -5.96 5.70 10.33
CA GLN A 23 -6.78 6.86 10.72
C GLN A 23 -8.12 6.92 9.96
N LYS A 24 -8.15 6.45 8.72
CA LYS A 24 -9.37 6.33 7.89
C LYS A 24 -10.12 5.01 8.07
N GLN A 25 -9.67 4.15 8.99
CA GLN A 25 -10.22 2.81 9.23
C GLN A 25 -10.21 1.92 7.98
N ILE A 26 -9.25 2.15 7.07
CA ILE A 26 -9.07 1.34 5.87
C ILE A 26 -8.18 0.14 6.24
N PRO A 27 -8.65 -1.10 6.03
CA PRO A 27 -7.92 -2.29 6.43
C PRO A 27 -6.72 -2.54 5.51
N VAL A 28 -5.54 -2.10 5.98
CA VAL A 28 -4.24 -2.38 5.35
C VAL A 28 -3.33 -3.11 6.32
N LYS A 29 -2.38 -3.87 5.79
CA LYS A 29 -1.37 -4.58 6.59
C LYS A 29 0.00 -4.45 5.96
N MET A 30 0.99 -4.05 6.74
CA MET A 30 2.39 -4.10 6.30
C MET A 30 2.88 -5.56 6.22
N VAL A 31 3.34 -5.97 5.04
CA VAL A 31 3.84 -7.32 4.76
C VAL A 31 5.13 -7.24 3.93
N PRO A 32 6.00 -8.26 3.97
CA PRO A 32 7.08 -8.36 3.01
C PRO A 32 6.52 -8.53 1.59
N PRO A 33 7.17 -7.93 0.58
CA PRO A 33 6.68 -7.99 -0.79
C PRO A 33 6.73 -9.43 -1.35
N PRO A 34 5.79 -9.81 -2.22
CA PRO A 34 5.81 -11.12 -2.89
C PRO A 34 7.11 -11.33 -3.67
N ARG A 35 7.58 -12.57 -3.79
CA ARG A 35 8.84 -12.89 -4.49
C ARG A 35 8.94 -12.39 -5.95
N HIS A 36 7.80 -12.15 -6.60
CA HIS A 36 7.73 -11.63 -7.97
C HIS A 36 7.67 -10.10 -8.05
N LEU A 37 7.45 -9.41 -6.93
CA LEU A 37 7.38 -7.96 -6.83
C LEU A 37 8.53 -7.51 -5.94
N SER A 38 9.58 -6.94 -6.52
CA SER A 38 10.69 -6.37 -5.76
C SER A 38 10.31 -4.96 -5.30
N SER A 39 10.31 -4.72 -3.98
CA SER A 39 10.25 -3.38 -3.39
C SER A 39 11.64 -3.00 -2.89
N ASP A 40 12.13 -1.82 -3.24
CA ASP A 40 13.45 -1.35 -2.80
C ASP A 40 13.52 -1.14 -1.27
N CYS A 41 12.36 -0.91 -0.62
CA CYS A 41 12.27 -0.65 0.81
C CYS A 41 12.08 -1.89 1.70
N GLY A 42 11.94 -3.08 1.10
CA GLY A 42 11.74 -4.35 1.80
C GLY A 42 10.33 -4.60 2.37
N PHE A 43 9.41 -3.65 2.24
CA PHE A 43 8.02 -3.78 2.71
C PHE A 43 7.00 -3.28 1.68
N CYS A 44 5.76 -3.73 1.80
CA CYS A 44 4.61 -3.24 1.06
C CYS A 44 3.35 -3.29 1.92
N LEU A 45 2.29 -2.59 1.50
CA LEU A 45 1.00 -2.63 2.19
C LEU A 45 0.02 -3.51 1.43
N GLU A 46 -0.42 -4.60 2.05
CA GLU A 46 -1.48 -5.45 1.54
C GLU A 46 -2.86 -4.91 1.92
N PHE A 47 -3.82 -4.97 1.00
CA PHE A 47 -5.20 -4.54 1.18
C PHE A 47 -6.16 -5.45 0.41
N ASN A 48 -7.47 -5.30 0.64
CA ASN A 48 -8.50 -5.99 -0.16
C ASN A 48 -8.69 -5.28 -1.50
N TRP A 49 -8.63 -6.00 -2.62
CA TRP A 49 -8.73 -5.38 -3.95
C TRP A 49 -10.04 -4.60 -4.16
N GLU A 50 -11.11 -4.96 -3.44
CA GLU A 50 -12.39 -4.24 -3.46
C GLU A 50 -12.28 -2.78 -2.97
N ASP A 51 -11.26 -2.46 -2.18
CA ASP A 51 -10.99 -1.10 -1.69
C ASP A 51 -9.99 -0.32 -2.57
N GLU A 52 -9.57 -0.87 -3.73
CA GLU A 52 -8.56 -0.27 -4.62
C GLU A 52 -8.86 1.19 -4.99
N GLN A 53 -10.11 1.51 -5.32
CA GLN A 53 -10.49 2.89 -5.62
C GLN A 53 -10.28 3.85 -4.43
N LYS A 54 -10.58 3.41 -3.20
CA LYS A 54 -10.38 4.22 -2.00
C LYS A 54 -8.89 4.38 -1.70
N ILE A 55 -8.13 3.30 -1.85
CA ILE A 55 -6.67 3.29 -1.67
C ILE A 55 -6.02 4.32 -2.60
N ASN A 56 -6.30 4.27 -3.90
CA ASN A 56 -5.75 5.23 -4.87
C ASN A 56 -6.12 6.67 -4.52
N MET A 57 -7.40 6.92 -4.18
CA MET A 57 -7.86 8.26 -3.82
C MET A 57 -7.15 8.83 -2.59
N GLU A 58 -6.92 8.00 -1.56
CA GLU A 58 -6.23 8.44 -0.34
C GLU A 58 -4.72 8.63 -0.55
N ILE A 59 -4.10 7.84 -1.43
CA ILE A 59 -2.70 8.04 -1.84
C ILE A 59 -2.54 9.38 -2.58
N ASP A 60 -3.45 9.68 -3.50
CA ASP A 60 -3.48 10.96 -4.22
C ASP A 60 -3.67 12.14 -3.25
N ILE A 61 -4.56 12.02 -2.26
CA ILE A 61 -4.77 13.04 -1.22
C ILE A 61 -3.51 13.25 -0.38
N LEU A 62 -2.80 12.18 -0.05
CA LEU A 62 -1.55 12.26 0.69
C LEU A 62 -0.40 12.83 -0.17
N ASN A 63 -0.59 12.88 -1.49
CA ASN A 63 0.42 13.27 -2.48
C ASN A 63 1.74 12.49 -2.27
N LEU A 64 1.60 11.20 -1.97
CA LEU A 64 2.71 10.31 -1.71
C LEU A 64 3.14 9.60 -3.00
N GLU A 65 4.42 9.69 -3.34
CA GLU A 65 4.97 8.93 -4.45
C GLU A 65 5.10 7.45 -4.07
N ILE A 66 4.45 6.58 -4.83
CA ILE A 66 4.49 5.12 -4.67
C ILE A 66 5.15 4.48 -5.89
N GLN A 67 5.68 3.27 -5.73
CA GLN A 67 6.14 2.47 -6.88
C GLN A 67 4.97 1.99 -7.73
N GLY A 68 3.86 1.65 -7.08
CA GLY A 68 2.64 1.26 -7.76
C GLY A 68 1.71 0.40 -6.91
N VAL A 69 0.50 0.18 -7.43
CA VAL A 69 -0.51 -0.71 -6.86
C VAL A 69 -0.64 -1.94 -7.76
N HIS A 70 -0.55 -3.12 -7.17
CA HIS A 70 -0.59 -4.40 -7.91
C HIS A 70 -1.63 -5.33 -7.31
N LYS A 71 -2.39 -5.99 -8.17
CA LYS A 71 -3.28 -7.09 -7.78
C LYS A 71 -2.46 -8.38 -7.58
N LEU A 72 -2.77 -9.13 -6.52
CA LEU A 72 -2.20 -10.46 -6.22
C LEU A 72 -3.09 -11.59 -6.73
#